data_AF-A0A6B7PYX7-F1
#
_entry.id   AF-A0A6B7PYX7-F1
#
_cell.length_a   1.000
_cell.length_b   1.000
_cell.length_c   1.000
_cell.angle_alpha   90.00
_cell.angle_beta   90.00
_cell.angle_gamma   90.00
#
_symmetry.space_group_name_H-M   'P 1'
#
loop_
_entity.id
_entity.type
_entity.pdbx_description
1 polymer ?
#
loop_
_entity_poly.entity_id
_entity_poly.type
_entity_poly.pdbx_seq_one_letter_code
_entity_poly.pdbx_strand_id
1 'polypeptide(L)'
;MICVDCVKPAVLKGLFGSSGTEADCRYCGRHGHTIAAQQLFDYVYERVVENLAGKDDLSNYELGLLYECGSDDIAVEGIDIVLSEWFNLGDEPYFDDLCDGVPAEFRIDDQGSETHFYGDDGTLELNFYEEKWDKFVDDVHYKHRYFNTGADKFLDSVFSLLVTEDSLLKPEVVRTFAQGELLYRARLAQTQKQAEEIIGDPANQFGPTPKYLASSQRMTPNGISALYCALERKTCLSEI
;
A
#
# COMPACT_ATOMS: atom_id res chain seq x y z
N MET A 1 -17.48 -14.53 -21.97
CA MET A 1 -17.36 -15.01 -20.58
C MET A 1 -15.96 -15.57 -20.36
N ILE A 2 -15.37 -15.33 -19.19
CA ILE A 2 -14.05 -15.80 -18.77
C ILE A 2 -14.24 -16.63 -17.50
N CYS A 3 -13.70 -17.85 -17.42
CA CYS A 3 -13.82 -18.66 -16.19
C CYS A 3 -12.73 -18.32 -15.18
N VAL A 4 -13.00 -18.64 -13.91
CA VAL A 4 -12.10 -18.38 -12.78
C VAL A 4 -10.73 -19.05 -12.92
N ASP A 5 -10.66 -20.18 -13.63
CA ASP A 5 -9.42 -20.90 -13.88
C ASP A 5 -8.53 -20.21 -14.93
N CYS A 6 -9.14 -19.47 -15.87
CA CYS A 6 -8.41 -18.73 -16.91
C CYS A 6 -7.81 -17.44 -16.38
N VAL A 7 -8.28 -16.93 -15.24
CA VAL A 7 -7.73 -15.74 -14.56
C VAL A 7 -6.70 -16.21 -13.54
N LYS A 8 -5.41 -16.09 -13.83
CA LYS A 8 -4.36 -16.55 -12.90
C LYS A 8 -4.19 -15.66 -11.68
N PRO A 9 -4.19 -14.31 -11.79
CA PRO A 9 -3.97 -13.44 -10.63
C PRO A 9 -5.01 -13.67 -9.53
N ALA A 10 -4.55 -14.04 -8.33
CA ALA A 10 -5.43 -14.42 -7.24
C ALA A 10 -6.34 -13.26 -6.79
N VAL A 11 -5.83 -12.02 -6.86
CA VAL A 11 -6.56 -10.81 -6.50
C VAL A 11 -7.80 -10.58 -7.38
N LEU A 12 -7.72 -10.92 -8.67
CA LEU A 12 -8.84 -10.75 -9.61
C LEU A 12 -9.93 -11.81 -9.42
N LYS A 13 -9.62 -12.95 -8.78
CA LYS A 13 -10.60 -14.01 -8.51
C LYS A 13 -11.69 -13.57 -7.54
N GLY A 14 -11.44 -12.54 -6.71
CA GLY A 14 -12.46 -11.96 -5.83
C GLY A 14 -13.70 -11.46 -6.59
N LEU A 15 -13.52 -10.97 -7.82
CA LEU A 15 -14.61 -10.45 -8.67
C LEU A 15 -15.65 -11.51 -9.05
N PHE A 16 -15.26 -12.78 -9.07
CA PHE A 16 -16.17 -13.87 -9.36
C PHE A 16 -17.19 -14.09 -8.24
N GLY A 17 -16.88 -13.67 -7.00
CA GLY A 17 -17.79 -13.80 -5.87
C GLY A 17 -19.02 -12.89 -5.98
N SER A 18 -18.84 -11.67 -6.50
CA SER A 18 -19.90 -10.65 -6.63
C SER A 18 -20.60 -10.69 -7.99
N SER A 19 -19.87 -10.99 -9.07
CA SER A 19 -20.35 -10.83 -10.45
C SER A 19 -20.36 -12.14 -11.26
N GLY A 20 -20.07 -13.28 -10.63
CA GLY A 20 -19.93 -14.56 -11.31
C GLY A 20 -21.25 -15.25 -11.66
N THR A 21 -21.24 -15.96 -12.79
CA THR A 21 -22.37 -16.74 -13.34
C THR A 21 -21.86 -18.04 -13.99
N GLU A 22 -22.69 -19.07 -14.06
CA GLU A 22 -22.36 -20.32 -14.74
C GLU A 22 -22.54 -20.16 -16.26
N ALA A 23 -21.44 -20.27 -17.02
CA ALA A 23 -21.45 -20.22 -18.47
C ALA A 23 -20.21 -20.90 -19.08
N ASP A 24 -20.16 -20.98 -20.41
CA ASP A 24 -19.01 -21.50 -21.13
C ASP A 24 -17.91 -20.43 -21.29
N CYS A 25 -16.67 -20.78 -20.95
CA CYS A 25 -15.53 -19.90 -21.10
C CYS A 25 -15.09 -19.78 -22.56
N ARG A 26 -14.90 -18.55 -23.05
CA ARG A 26 -14.40 -18.28 -24.41
C ARG A 26 -12.97 -18.79 -24.65
N TYR A 27 -12.15 -18.85 -23.60
CA TYR A 27 -10.70 -19.10 -23.72
C TYR A 27 -10.34 -20.58 -23.57
N CYS A 28 -10.88 -21.27 -22.56
CA CYS A 28 -10.62 -22.70 -22.37
C CYS A 28 -11.75 -23.63 -22.84
N GLY A 29 -12.91 -23.08 -23.23
CA GLY A 29 -14.07 -23.85 -23.68
C GLY A 29 -14.79 -24.67 -22.61
N ARG A 30 -14.37 -24.58 -21.34
CA ARG A 30 -14.99 -25.33 -20.23
C ARG A 30 -16.19 -24.56 -19.66
N HIS A 31 -17.21 -25.30 -19.26
CA HIS A 31 -18.34 -24.79 -18.48
C HIS A 31 -17.93 -24.63 -17.01
N GLY A 32 -18.34 -23.53 -16.39
CA GLY A 32 -18.15 -23.31 -14.95
C GLY A 32 -18.44 -21.88 -14.54
N HIS A 33 -17.90 -21.51 -13.38
CA HIS A 33 -18.06 -20.17 -12.83
C HIS A 33 -17.26 -19.14 -13.63
N THR A 34 -17.96 -18.18 -14.22
CA THR A 34 -17.45 -17.21 -15.19
C THR A 34 -17.92 -15.78 -14.93
N ILE A 35 -17.22 -14.80 -15.49
CA ILE A 35 -17.63 -13.38 -15.53
C ILE A 35 -17.64 -12.86 -16.96
N ALA A 36 -18.34 -11.76 -17.21
CA ALA A 36 -18.23 -11.07 -18.49
C ALA A 36 -16.82 -10.51 -18.65
N ALA A 37 -16.24 -10.62 -19.86
CA ALA A 37 -14.89 -10.11 -20.13
C ALA A 37 -14.80 -8.61 -19.88
N GLN A 38 -15.81 -7.86 -20.35
CA GLN A 38 -15.88 -6.41 -20.13
C GLN A 38 -15.83 -6.04 -18.64
N GLN A 39 -16.52 -6.78 -17.76
CA GLN A 39 -16.48 -6.49 -16.32
C GLN A 39 -15.08 -6.68 -15.72
N LEU A 40 -14.34 -7.70 -16.18
CA LEU A 40 -12.95 -7.89 -15.75
C LEU A 40 -12.07 -6.75 -16.28
N PHE A 41 -12.25 -6.38 -17.55
CA PHE A 41 -11.44 -5.38 -18.23
C PHE A 41 -11.66 -4.00 -17.64
N ASP A 42 -12.92 -3.58 -17.46
CA ASP A 42 -13.29 -2.33 -16.81
C ASP A 42 -12.65 -2.22 -15.42
N TYR A 43 -12.73 -3.30 -14.63
CA TYR A 43 -12.09 -3.33 -13.32
C TYR A 43 -10.56 -3.15 -13.41
N VAL A 44 -9.90 -3.77 -14.39
CA VAL A 44 -8.45 -3.61 -14.60
C VAL A 44 -8.11 -2.18 -15.02
N TYR A 45 -8.87 -1.59 -15.95
CA TYR A 45 -8.66 -0.20 -16.39
C TYR A 45 -8.89 0.80 -15.27
N GLU A 46 -9.90 0.59 -14.41
CA GLU A 46 -10.08 1.40 -13.20
C GLU A 46 -8.84 1.33 -12.28
N ARG A 47 -8.25 0.14 -12.10
CA ARG A 47 -7.04 0.02 -11.28
C ARG A 47 -5.84 0.72 -11.90
N VAL A 48 -5.74 0.79 -13.23
CA VAL A 48 -4.72 1.59 -13.92
C VAL A 48 -4.87 3.06 -13.55
N VAL A 49 -6.08 3.63 -13.67
CA VAL A 49 -6.35 5.05 -13.34
C VAL A 49 -6.11 5.34 -11.86
N GLU A 50 -6.49 4.42 -10.98
CA GLU A 50 -6.39 4.66 -9.53
C GLU A 50 -4.97 4.53 -8.96
N ASN A 51 -4.08 3.78 -9.62
CA ASN A 51 -2.80 3.38 -9.03
C ASN A 51 -1.58 3.86 -9.81
N LEU A 52 -1.74 4.43 -11.00
CA LEU A 52 -0.63 4.96 -11.78
C LEU A 52 -0.74 6.47 -11.92
N ALA A 53 0.42 7.13 -11.86
CA ALA A 53 0.51 8.54 -12.13
C ALA A 53 0.30 8.82 -13.62
N GLY A 54 -0.46 9.87 -13.91
CA GLY A 54 -0.55 10.49 -15.21
C GLY A 54 0.42 11.68 -15.33
N LYS A 55 0.42 12.31 -16.50
CA LYS A 55 1.29 13.48 -16.78
C LYS A 55 1.07 14.64 -15.81
N ASP A 56 -0.17 14.84 -15.37
CA ASP A 56 -0.55 15.94 -14.46
C ASP A 56 -0.07 15.70 -13.02
N ASP A 57 0.34 14.48 -12.70
CA ASP A 57 0.93 14.11 -11.41
C ASP A 57 2.45 14.32 -11.38
N LEU A 58 3.06 14.79 -12.49
CA LEU A 58 4.48 15.10 -12.57
C LEU A 58 4.71 16.61 -12.67
N SER A 59 5.80 17.06 -12.05
CA SER A 59 6.24 18.45 -12.14
C SER A 59 6.82 18.74 -13.53
N ASN A 60 6.83 20.02 -13.93
CA ASN A 60 7.51 20.44 -15.17
C ASN A 60 9.00 20.07 -15.17
N TYR A 61 9.62 19.98 -14.00
CA TYR A 61 11.02 19.60 -13.87
C TYR A 61 11.21 18.10 -14.17
N GLU A 62 10.37 17.24 -13.59
CA GLU A 62 10.38 15.80 -13.83
C GLU A 62 10.09 15.47 -15.30
N LEU A 63 9.07 16.11 -15.89
CA LEU A 63 8.77 15.97 -17.32
C LEU A 63 9.93 16.40 -18.20
N GLY A 64 10.62 17.49 -17.84
CA GLY A 64 11.82 17.94 -18.54
C GLY A 64 12.99 16.96 -18.41
N LEU A 65 13.20 16.38 -17.23
CA LEU A 65 14.24 15.37 -17.03
C LEU A 65 13.99 14.12 -17.89
N LEU A 66 12.74 13.64 -17.92
CA LEU A 66 12.35 12.47 -18.69
C LEU A 66 12.48 12.72 -20.20
N TYR A 67 11.78 13.71 -20.74
CA TYR A 67 11.63 13.85 -22.20
C TYR A 67 12.76 14.65 -22.86
N GLU A 68 13.37 15.61 -22.16
CA GLU A 68 14.39 16.49 -22.76
C GLU A 68 15.82 16.07 -22.38
N CYS A 69 16.00 15.49 -21.20
CA CYS A 69 17.30 15.07 -20.69
C CYS A 69 17.52 13.55 -20.71
N GLY A 70 16.46 12.75 -20.93
CA GLY A 70 16.54 11.29 -21.03
C GLY A 70 16.87 10.60 -19.71
N SER A 71 16.41 11.15 -18.57
CA SER A 71 16.49 10.46 -17.27
C SER A 71 15.63 9.18 -17.30
N ASP A 72 16.09 8.16 -16.59
CA ASP A 72 15.41 6.90 -16.32
C ASP A 72 14.99 6.75 -14.84
N ASP A 73 15.02 7.85 -14.07
CA ASP A 73 14.70 7.85 -12.64
C ASP A 73 13.21 7.55 -12.38
N ILE A 74 12.32 7.93 -13.30
CA ILE A 74 10.88 7.64 -13.25
C ILE A 74 10.56 6.66 -14.38
N ALA A 75 10.01 5.51 -14.04
CA ALA A 75 9.55 4.54 -15.04
C ALA A 75 8.39 5.16 -15.85
N VAL A 76 8.51 5.16 -17.18
CA VAL A 76 7.51 5.72 -18.10
C VAL A 76 7.19 4.70 -19.18
N GLU A 77 5.92 4.35 -19.33
CA GLU A 77 5.51 3.30 -20.25
C GLU A 77 4.12 3.54 -20.85
N GLY A 78 3.87 2.95 -22.01
CA GLY A 78 2.55 2.87 -22.61
C GLY A 78 1.68 1.78 -21.99
N ILE A 79 0.37 1.84 -22.24
CA ILE A 79 -0.61 0.93 -21.63
C ILE A 79 -0.33 -0.57 -21.88
N ASP A 80 0.25 -0.94 -23.03
CA ASP A 80 0.53 -2.34 -23.35
C ASP A 80 1.61 -2.92 -22.39
N ILE A 81 2.64 -2.14 -22.06
CA ILE A 81 3.70 -2.53 -21.12
C ILE A 81 3.17 -2.47 -19.68
N VAL A 82 2.37 -1.46 -19.34
CA VAL A 82 1.68 -1.39 -18.05
C VAL A 82 0.87 -2.65 -17.77
N LEU A 83 0.02 -3.06 -18.73
CA LEU A 83 -0.82 -4.25 -18.56
C LEU A 83 0.00 -5.53 -18.56
N SER A 84 0.97 -5.67 -19.47
CA SER A 84 1.75 -6.90 -19.59
C SER A 84 2.75 -7.09 -18.46
N GLU A 85 3.55 -6.08 -18.15
CA GLU A 85 4.70 -6.16 -17.24
C GLU A 85 4.35 -5.66 -15.85
N TRP A 86 3.81 -4.45 -15.72
CA TRP A 86 3.56 -3.86 -14.38
C TRP A 86 2.43 -4.58 -13.65
N PHE A 87 1.37 -4.93 -14.39
CA PHE A 87 0.23 -5.68 -13.85
C PHE A 87 0.40 -7.19 -14.02
N ASN A 88 1.48 -7.63 -14.69
CA ASN A 88 1.84 -9.02 -14.92
C ASN A 88 0.69 -9.83 -15.57
N LEU A 89 0.03 -9.26 -16.58
CA LEU A 89 -1.07 -9.89 -17.32
C LEU A 89 -0.66 -10.41 -18.71
N GLY A 90 0.59 -10.22 -19.13
CA GLY A 90 1.04 -10.55 -20.50
C GLY A 90 0.88 -12.02 -20.89
N ASP A 91 0.90 -12.93 -19.91
CA ASP A 91 0.73 -14.37 -20.11
C ASP A 91 -0.74 -14.85 -19.96
N GLU A 92 -1.69 -13.93 -19.74
CA GLU A 92 -3.09 -14.30 -19.57
C GLU A 92 -3.72 -14.67 -20.93
N PRO A 93 -4.58 -15.70 -20.97
CA PRO A 93 -5.17 -16.16 -22.23
C PRO A 93 -6.11 -15.14 -22.88
N TYR A 94 -6.49 -14.08 -22.14
CA TYR A 94 -7.36 -13.00 -22.58
C TYR A 94 -6.61 -11.68 -22.82
N PHE A 95 -5.27 -11.68 -22.76
CA PHE A 95 -4.46 -10.47 -22.84
C PHE A 95 -4.70 -9.68 -24.15
N ASP A 96 -4.75 -10.35 -25.31
CA ASP A 96 -5.01 -9.68 -26.59
C ASP A 96 -6.38 -8.97 -26.60
N ASP A 97 -7.45 -9.66 -26.13
CA ASP A 97 -8.79 -9.05 -26.02
C ASP A 97 -8.78 -7.88 -25.00
N LEU A 98 -7.95 -7.94 -23.96
CA LEU A 98 -7.77 -6.87 -22.97
C LEU A 98 -7.07 -5.65 -23.59
N CYS A 99 -6.02 -5.84 -24.39
CA CYS A 99 -5.35 -4.75 -25.12
C CYS A 99 -6.27 -4.11 -26.17
N ASP A 100 -7.06 -4.92 -26.87
CA ASP A 100 -8.04 -4.44 -27.87
C ASP A 100 -9.18 -3.64 -27.23
N GLY A 101 -9.54 -3.97 -25.98
CA GLY A 101 -10.60 -3.30 -25.21
C GLY A 101 -10.16 -1.99 -24.54
N VAL A 102 -8.88 -1.62 -24.61
CA VAL A 102 -8.33 -0.45 -23.93
C VAL A 102 -9.04 0.84 -24.37
N PRO A 103 -9.47 1.70 -23.43
CA PRO A 103 -10.07 3.00 -23.76
C PRO A 103 -9.14 3.87 -24.61
N ALA A 104 -9.69 4.66 -25.52
CA ALA A 104 -8.89 5.44 -26.48
C ALA A 104 -7.97 6.45 -25.79
N GLU A 105 -8.42 7.01 -24.67
CA GLU A 105 -7.69 7.94 -23.81
C GLU A 105 -6.40 7.36 -23.21
N PHE A 106 -6.29 6.03 -23.10
CA PHE A 106 -5.06 5.38 -22.60
C PHE A 106 -4.00 5.21 -23.69
N ARG A 107 -4.36 5.47 -24.95
CA ARG A 107 -3.43 5.42 -26.08
C ARG A 107 -3.04 6.82 -26.54
N ILE A 108 -4.01 7.74 -26.61
CA ILE A 108 -3.82 9.09 -27.10
C ILE A 108 -4.47 10.10 -26.15
N ASP A 109 -3.72 11.14 -25.78
CA ASP A 109 -4.18 12.21 -24.91
C ASP A 109 -5.08 13.23 -25.65
N ASP A 110 -5.60 14.19 -24.91
CA ASP A 110 -6.46 15.25 -25.45
C ASP A 110 -5.74 16.19 -26.44
N GLN A 111 -4.41 16.18 -26.44
CA GLN A 111 -3.55 16.93 -27.36
C GLN A 111 -3.14 16.10 -28.59
N GLY A 112 -3.56 14.84 -28.68
CA GLY A 112 -3.24 13.95 -29.80
C GLY A 112 -1.85 13.31 -29.69
N SER A 113 -1.20 13.37 -28.52
CA SER A 113 0.08 12.73 -28.23
C SER A 113 -0.13 11.34 -27.62
N GLU A 114 0.90 10.51 -27.61
CA GLU A 114 0.84 9.21 -26.94
C GLU A 114 0.64 9.38 -25.43
N THR A 115 -0.31 8.65 -24.87
CA THR A 115 -0.55 8.63 -23.42
C THR A 115 0.49 7.74 -22.75
N HIS A 116 1.25 8.30 -21.82
CA HIS A 116 2.17 7.55 -20.97
C HIS A 116 1.68 7.49 -19.53
N PHE A 117 2.06 6.41 -18.85
CA PHE A 117 1.85 6.18 -17.44
C PHE A 117 3.19 6.16 -16.72
N TYR A 118 3.18 6.63 -15.48
CA TYR A 118 4.39 6.83 -14.70
C TYR A 118 4.34 5.98 -13.43
N GLY A 119 5.46 5.33 -13.13
CA GLY A 119 5.62 4.61 -11.88
C GLY A 119 5.74 5.59 -10.72
N ASP A 120 4.76 5.60 -9.83
CA ASP A 120 4.80 6.38 -8.59
C ASP A 120 5.14 5.46 -7.40
N ASP A 121 6.38 5.54 -6.93
CA ASP A 121 6.84 4.87 -5.71
C ASP A 121 6.74 5.76 -4.46
N GLY A 122 6.10 6.92 -4.58
CA GLY A 122 5.93 7.94 -3.56
C GLY A 122 7.03 9.00 -3.55
N THR A 123 7.98 8.95 -4.50
CA THR A 123 9.09 9.92 -4.60
C THR A 123 8.87 11.05 -5.61
N LEU A 124 7.75 11.03 -6.35
CA LEU A 124 7.40 12.12 -7.27
C LEU A 124 7.29 13.46 -6.55
N GLU A 125 7.73 14.54 -7.20
CA GLU A 125 7.76 15.89 -6.63
C GLU A 125 6.35 16.43 -6.34
N LEU A 126 5.36 16.10 -7.16
CA LEU A 126 3.97 16.50 -6.92
C LEU A 126 3.21 15.47 -6.06
N ASN A 127 3.81 15.06 -4.94
CA ASN A 127 3.13 14.19 -3.99
C ASN A 127 1.98 14.96 -3.32
N PHE A 128 0.74 14.55 -3.64
CA PHE A 128 -0.49 15.20 -3.15
C PHE A 128 -0.69 15.13 -1.63
N TYR A 129 0.14 14.37 -0.90
CA TYR A 129 0.19 14.37 0.56
C TYR A 129 1.22 15.33 1.14
N GLU A 130 2.24 15.76 0.42
CA GLU A 130 3.35 16.56 1.00
C GLU A 130 2.83 17.87 1.59
N GLU A 131 2.12 18.68 0.79
CA GLU A 131 1.54 19.95 1.29
C GLU A 131 0.57 19.73 2.46
N LYS A 132 -0.22 18.65 2.41
CA LYS A 132 -1.18 18.32 3.48
C LYS A 132 -0.46 17.88 4.75
N TRP A 133 0.64 17.15 4.62
CA TRP A 133 1.50 16.70 5.70
C TRP A 133 2.21 17.88 6.36
N ASP A 134 2.82 18.77 5.58
CA ASP A 134 3.47 19.97 6.11
C ASP A 134 2.48 20.87 6.84
N LYS A 135 1.30 21.06 6.25
CA LYS A 135 0.20 21.77 6.90
C LYS A 135 -0.19 21.08 8.22
N PHE A 136 -0.31 19.75 8.23
CA PHE A 136 -0.62 18.98 9.44
C PHE A 136 0.44 19.19 10.52
N VAL A 137 1.73 19.11 10.17
CA VAL A 137 2.85 19.33 11.10
C VAL A 137 2.79 20.74 11.69
N ASP A 138 2.61 21.76 10.86
CA ASP A 138 2.47 23.16 11.29
C ASP A 138 1.26 23.36 12.21
N ASP A 139 0.13 22.76 11.84
CA ASP A 139 -1.13 22.83 12.56
C ASP A 139 -1.02 22.19 13.96
N VAL A 140 -0.32 21.06 14.08
CA VAL A 140 -0.04 20.37 15.35
C VAL A 140 0.96 21.14 16.21
N HIS A 141 2.00 21.73 15.60
CA HIS A 141 3.04 22.47 16.31
C HIS A 141 2.57 23.83 16.84
N TYR A 142 1.83 24.60 16.03
CA TYR A 142 1.67 26.04 16.26
C TYR A 142 0.23 26.50 16.54
N LYS A 143 -0.80 25.69 16.28
CA LYS A 143 -2.20 26.14 16.37
C LYS A 143 -2.94 25.57 17.57
N HIS A 144 -3.47 24.35 17.46
CA HIS A 144 -4.36 23.77 18.47
C HIS A 144 -3.99 22.32 18.74
N ARG A 145 -3.39 22.05 19.90
CA ARG A 145 -2.89 20.72 20.28
C ARG A 145 -3.98 19.70 20.64
N TYR A 146 -5.19 20.17 20.99
CA TYR A 146 -6.27 19.32 21.55
C TYR A 146 -7.52 19.24 20.68
N PHE A 147 -7.80 20.25 19.84
CA PHE A 147 -8.95 20.27 18.94
C PHE A 147 -8.50 20.87 17.61
N ASN A 148 -8.03 20.01 16.72
CA ASN A 148 -7.58 20.41 15.40
C ASN A 148 -8.37 19.67 14.33
N THR A 149 -9.44 20.29 13.87
CA THR A 149 -10.30 19.74 12.82
C THR A 149 -9.59 19.57 11.49
N GLY A 150 -8.50 20.30 11.25
CA GLY A 150 -7.65 20.12 10.06
C GLY A 150 -6.85 18.82 10.17
N ALA A 151 -6.23 18.60 11.33
CA ALA A 151 -5.49 17.38 11.61
C ALA A 151 -6.37 16.13 11.58
N ASP A 152 -7.58 16.22 12.16
CA ASP A 152 -8.56 15.13 12.17
C ASP A 152 -8.92 14.69 10.74
N LYS A 153 -9.35 15.65 9.90
CA LYS A 153 -9.69 15.39 8.49
C LYS A 153 -8.52 14.84 7.69
N PHE A 154 -7.30 15.32 7.96
CA PHE A 154 -6.12 14.81 7.28
C PHE A 154 -5.84 13.36 7.68
N LEU A 155 -5.85 13.04 8.97
CA LEU A 155 -5.65 11.67 9.45
C LEU A 155 -6.77 10.74 8.94
N ASP A 156 -8.02 11.18 8.92
CA ASP A 156 -9.13 10.43 8.31
C ASP A 156 -8.85 10.13 6.83
N SER A 157 -8.30 11.08 6.08
CA SER A 157 -7.95 10.86 4.67
C SER A 157 -6.84 9.83 4.51
N VAL A 158 -5.79 9.90 5.34
CA VAL A 158 -4.66 8.95 5.30
C VAL A 158 -5.09 7.55 5.70
N PHE A 159 -5.92 7.43 6.74
CA PHE A 159 -6.38 6.14 7.26
C PHE A 159 -7.63 5.59 6.58
N SER A 160 -8.25 6.35 5.67
CA SER A 160 -9.42 5.91 4.89
C SER A 160 -9.19 4.58 4.18
N LEU A 161 -7.96 4.37 3.68
CA LEU A 161 -7.55 3.13 3.01
C LEU A 161 -7.56 1.91 3.92
N LEU A 162 -7.47 2.09 5.24
CA LEU A 162 -7.42 1.02 6.24
C LEU A 162 -8.80 0.66 6.79
N VAL A 163 -9.84 1.42 6.46
CA VAL A 163 -11.21 1.23 6.96
C VAL A 163 -12.17 0.84 5.83
N THR A 164 -13.25 0.17 6.21
CA THR A 164 -14.39 -0.18 5.36
C THR A 164 -15.33 1.03 5.22
N GLU A 165 -16.31 0.95 4.31
CA GLU A 165 -17.35 1.99 4.14
C GLU A 165 -18.11 2.28 5.45
N ASP A 166 -18.28 1.27 6.30
CA ASP A 166 -18.88 1.38 7.64
C ASP A 166 -17.91 1.92 8.70
N SER A 167 -16.75 2.44 8.32
CA SER A 167 -15.70 2.97 9.20
C SER A 167 -15.12 1.94 10.19
N LEU A 168 -15.20 0.64 9.87
CA LEU A 168 -14.54 -0.43 10.63
C LEU A 168 -13.15 -0.72 10.02
N LEU A 169 -12.15 -0.99 10.86
CA LEU A 169 -10.84 -1.45 10.38
C LEU A 169 -10.97 -2.71 9.53
N LYS A 170 -10.31 -2.71 8.38
CA LYS A 170 -10.22 -3.85 7.47
C LYS A 170 -9.58 -5.05 8.21
N PRO A 171 -10.14 -6.27 8.13
CA PRO A 171 -9.54 -7.44 8.78
C PRO A 171 -8.07 -7.68 8.41
N GLU A 172 -7.67 -7.30 7.19
CA GLU A 172 -6.32 -7.43 6.65
C GLU A 172 -5.29 -6.58 7.40
N VAL A 173 -5.71 -5.48 8.02
CA VAL A 173 -4.82 -4.58 8.79
C VAL A 173 -4.80 -4.89 10.28
N VAL A 174 -5.59 -5.88 10.71
CA VAL A 174 -5.72 -6.26 12.12
C VAL A 174 -5.06 -7.60 12.37
N ARG A 175 -4.14 -7.63 13.34
CA ARG A 175 -3.58 -8.88 13.88
C ARG A 175 -4.14 -9.11 15.29
N THR A 176 -4.75 -10.27 15.48
CA THR A 176 -5.22 -10.73 16.80
C THR A 176 -4.27 -11.79 17.33
N PHE A 177 -3.88 -11.66 18.60
CA PHE A 177 -3.06 -12.66 19.29
C PHE A 177 -3.93 -13.52 20.21
N ALA A 178 -3.80 -14.83 20.10
CA ALA A 178 -4.38 -15.78 21.03
C ALA A 178 -3.56 -15.87 22.33
N GLN A 179 -4.20 -16.28 23.42
CA GLN A 179 -3.51 -16.55 24.67
C GLN A 179 -2.44 -17.64 24.46
N GLY A 180 -1.22 -17.35 24.91
CA GLY A 180 -0.08 -18.26 24.79
C GLY A 180 0.78 -18.03 23.54
N GLU A 181 0.38 -17.14 22.63
CA GLU A 181 1.28 -16.70 21.56
C GLU A 181 2.52 -16.00 22.12
N LEU A 182 3.66 -16.29 21.51
CA LEU A 182 4.96 -15.82 21.99
C LEU A 182 5.29 -14.46 21.36
N LEU A 183 5.66 -13.53 22.23
CA LEU A 183 6.28 -12.27 21.86
C LEU A 183 7.66 -12.21 22.49
N TYR A 184 8.64 -11.77 21.71
CA TYR A 184 10.01 -11.69 22.14
C TYR A 184 10.37 -10.25 22.42
N ARG A 185 10.97 -9.99 23.58
CA ARG A 185 11.60 -8.72 23.90
C ARG A 185 13.02 -8.98 24.34
N ALA A 186 13.95 -8.20 23.82
CA ALA A 186 15.33 -8.23 24.24
C ALA A 186 15.64 -6.95 25.04
N ARG A 187 16.64 -7.04 25.91
CA ARG A 187 17.21 -5.91 26.63
C ARG A 187 18.71 -5.99 26.55
N LEU A 188 19.35 -4.86 26.24
CA LEU A 188 20.79 -4.74 26.28
C LEU A 188 21.25 -4.61 27.74
N ALA A 189 22.05 -5.57 28.19
CA ALA A 189 22.77 -5.49 29.46
C ALA A 189 24.23 -5.09 29.19
N GLN A 190 24.68 -3.98 29.78
CA GLN A 190 26.05 -3.49 29.63
C GLN A 190 27.04 -4.20 30.57
N THR A 191 26.53 -4.87 31.61
CA THR A 191 27.35 -5.60 32.58
C THR A 191 26.69 -6.92 32.97
N GLN A 192 27.52 -7.87 33.42
CA GLN A 192 27.04 -9.16 33.93
C GLN A 192 26.06 -8.98 35.09
N LYS A 193 26.34 -8.06 36.01
CA LYS A 193 25.46 -7.74 37.14
C LYS A 193 24.07 -7.27 36.67
N GLN A 194 24.02 -6.40 35.66
CA GLN A 194 22.76 -5.93 35.10
C GLN A 194 21.98 -7.07 34.42
N ALA A 195 22.67 -7.98 33.74
CA ALA A 195 22.03 -9.16 33.16
C ALA A 195 21.41 -10.05 34.25
N GLU A 196 22.12 -10.26 35.36
CA GLU A 196 21.62 -11.02 36.52
C GLU A 196 20.41 -10.35 37.18
N GLU A 197 20.42 -9.03 37.34
CA GLU A 197 19.28 -8.26 37.85
C GLU A 197 18.05 -8.37 36.93
N ILE A 198 18.25 -8.32 35.61
CA ILE A 198 17.16 -8.47 34.64
C ILE A 198 16.56 -9.88 34.68
N ILE A 199 17.41 -10.90 34.73
CA ILE A 199 17.00 -12.31 34.80
C ILE A 199 16.31 -12.62 36.13
N GLY A 200 16.74 -11.98 37.23
CA GLY A 200 16.20 -12.17 38.57
C GLY A 200 14.81 -11.57 38.79
N ASP A 201 14.37 -10.63 37.94
CA ASP A 201 13.07 -9.97 38.06
C ASP A 201 12.39 -9.74 36.69
N PRO A 202 12.02 -10.81 35.97
CA PRO A 202 11.45 -10.68 34.63
C PRO A 202 10.11 -9.95 34.65
N ALA A 203 9.31 -10.06 35.72
CA ALA A 203 7.99 -9.44 35.81
C ALA A 203 8.05 -7.91 35.71
N ASN A 204 8.99 -7.27 36.40
CA ASN A 204 9.17 -5.82 36.34
C ASN A 204 10.00 -5.37 35.12
N GLN A 205 10.76 -6.27 34.50
CA GLN A 205 11.65 -5.94 33.39
C GLN A 205 11.02 -6.17 32.01
N PHE A 206 9.98 -7.02 31.90
CA PHE A 206 9.27 -7.26 30.64
C PHE A 206 8.23 -6.20 30.28
N GLY A 207 7.70 -5.46 31.25
CA GLY A 207 6.68 -4.44 31.04
C GLY A 207 7.19 -3.17 30.33
N PRO A 208 6.30 -2.35 29.76
CA PRO A 208 6.68 -1.12 29.07
C PRO A 208 7.49 -0.19 29.97
N THR A 209 8.40 0.59 29.38
CA THR A 209 9.27 1.49 30.14
C THR A 209 8.43 2.51 30.91
N PRO A 210 8.63 2.71 32.23
CA PRO A 210 7.89 3.70 32.99
C PRO A 210 7.96 5.08 32.34
N LYS A 211 6.85 5.83 32.38
CA LYS A 211 6.69 7.10 31.65
C LYS A 211 7.85 8.08 31.85
N TYR A 212 8.37 8.20 33.07
CA TYR A 212 9.45 9.12 33.43
C TYR A 212 10.84 8.65 32.96
N LEU A 213 10.96 7.41 32.48
CA LEU A 213 12.17 6.83 31.87
C LEU A 213 12.00 6.59 30.37
N ALA A 214 10.82 6.86 29.81
CA ALA A 214 10.52 6.61 28.41
C ALA A 214 11.23 7.67 27.53
N SER A 215 12.40 7.32 27.00
CA SER A 215 13.10 8.12 26.00
C SER A 215 12.40 8.06 24.64
N SER A 216 12.83 8.91 23.72
CA SER A 216 12.41 8.78 22.33
C SER A 216 12.89 7.44 21.77
N GLN A 217 11.99 6.72 21.11
CA GLN A 217 12.24 5.50 20.33
C GLN A 217 11.74 5.71 18.90
N ARG A 218 12.07 4.79 17.99
CA ARG A 218 11.76 4.91 16.55
C ARG A 218 10.28 5.23 16.27
N MET A 219 9.36 4.62 17.01
CA MET A 219 7.90 4.78 16.82
C MET A 219 7.19 5.47 17.99
N THR A 220 7.93 5.97 18.99
CA THR A 220 7.32 6.52 20.21
C THR A 220 8.10 7.72 20.71
N PRO A 221 7.47 8.90 20.85
CA PRO A 221 8.15 10.08 21.36
C PRO A 221 8.45 9.94 22.86
N ASN A 222 9.40 10.77 23.32
CA ASN A 222 9.75 10.87 24.74
C ASN A 222 8.50 11.10 25.63
N GLY A 223 8.42 10.38 26.73
CA GLY A 223 7.36 10.50 27.72
C GLY A 223 6.08 9.72 27.39
N ILE A 224 6.06 8.95 26.29
CA ILE A 224 5.01 7.97 26.00
C ILE A 224 5.55 6.57 26.25
N SER A 225 4.90 5.85 27.16
CA SER A 225 5.28 4.49 27.53
C SER A 225 4.74 3.50 26.50
N ALA A 226 5.61 2.72 25.88
CA ALA A 226 5.25 1.68 24.93
C ALA A 226 6.07 0.40 25.19
N LEU A 227 5.48 -0.74 24.83
CA LEU A 227 6.14 -2.04 24.86
C LEU A 227 6.54 -2.43 23.44
N TYR A 228 7.83 -2.62 23.22
CA TYR A 228 8.37 -3.10 21.94
C TYR A 228 8.68 -4.58 22.06
N CYS A 229 8.06 -5.37 21.19
CA CYS A 229 8.27 -6.81 21.05
C CYS A 229 8.38 -7.16 19.57
N ALA A 230 9.04 -8.28 19.28
CA ALA A 230 9.07 -8.90 17.96
C ALA A 230 8.31 -10.22 17.97
N LEU A 231 7.81 -10.60 16.80
CA LEU A 231 7.15 -11.89 16.55
C LEU A 231 8.16 -13.04 16.49
N GLU A 232 9.40 -12.74 16.12
CA GLU A 232 10.46 -13.72 15.96
C GLU A 232 11.65 -13.37 16.83
N ARG A 233 12.25 -14.40 17.45
CA ARG A 233 13.43 -14.22 18.31
C ARG A 233 14.62 -13.63 17.55
N LYS A 234 14.81 -14.00 16.28
CA LYS A 234 15.93 -13.49 15.47
C LYS A 234 15.75 -11.98 15.22
N THR A 235 14.57 -11.55 14.80
CA THR A 235 14.23 -10.13 14.61
C THR A 235 14.42 -9.35 15.91
N CYS A 236 13.97 -9.89 17.04
CA CYS A 236 14.16 -9.28 18.36
C CYS A 236 15.63 -8.95 18.68
N LEU A 237 16.56 -9.84 18.30
CA LEU A 237 17.99 -9.64 18.52
C LEU A 237 18.60 -8.64 17.54
N SER A 238 18.03 -8.49 16.34
CA SER A 238 18.49 -7.51 15.34
C SER A 238 18.03 -6.08 15.62
N GLU A 239 16.99 -5.89 16.44
CA GLU A 239 16.47 -4.58 16.86
C GLU A 239 17.25 -3.94 18.03
N ILE A 240 18.31 -4.59 18.54
CA ILE A 240 19.19 -4.08 19.61
C ILE A 240 20.57 -3.77 19.05
#